data_AF-A0A1T0B304-F1
#
_entry.id   AF-A0A1T0B304-F1
#
_cell.length_a   1.000
_cell.length_b   1.000
_cell.length_c   1.000
_cell.angle_alpha   90.00
_cell.angle_beta   90.00
_cell.angle_gamma   90.00
#
_symmetry.space_group_name_H-M   'P 1'
#
loop_
_entity.id
_entity.type
_entity.pdbx_description
1 polymer ?
#
loop_
_entity_poly.entity_id
_entity_poly.type
_entity_poly.pdbx_seq_one_letter_code
_entity_poly.pdbx_strand_id
1 'polypeptide(L)' 'MSNNEKVVFPINVDSPLEVFLNQNTGELVVECPHLGFGEGRFFRLIFEPTATLEIMSSILALEKEFGELIQEKAKQRVVQ' A
#
# COMPACT_ATOMS: atom_id res chain seq x y z
N MET A 1 12.42 9.06 -32.02
CA MET A 1 12.34 9.13 -30.55
C MET A 1 11.23 8.18 -30.14
N SER A 2 11.55 7.04 -29.54
CA SER A 2 10.53 6.11 -29.04
C SER A 2 9.92 6.70 -27.77
N ASN A 3 8.62 7.00 -27.82
CA ASN A 3 7.82 7.31 -26.63
C ASN A 3 7.88 6.07 -25.72
N ASN A 4 8.68 6.12 -24.66
CA ASN A 4 8.74 5.07 -23.65
C ASN A 4 7.54 5.26 -22.71
N GLU A 5 6.33 5.03 -23.24
CA GLU A 5 5.11 5.13 -22.45
C GLU A 5 5.13 4.03 -21.39
N LYS A 6 5.16 4.47 -20.12
CA LYS A 6 5.12 3.57 -18.97
C LYS A 6 3.77 2.89 -18.93
N VAL A 7 3.74 1.58 -19.23
CA VAL A 7 2.54 0.77 -19.02
C VAL A 7 2.40 0.50 -17.52
N VAL A 8 1.30 0.99 -16.93
CA VAL A 8 1.00 0.84 -15.50
C VAL A 8 -0.19 -0.10 -15.35
N PHE A 9 0.00 -1.18 -14.60
CA PHE A 9 -1.09 -2.07 -14.19
C PHE A 9 -1.48 -1.73 -12.75
N PRO A 10 -2.62 -1.07 -12.53
CA PRO A 10 -3.03 -0.69 -11.18
C PRO A 10 -3.49 -1.91 -10.40
N ILE A 11 -3.03 -2.02 -9.15
CA ILE A 11 -3.56 -2.95 -8.15
C ILE A 11 -4.14 -2.10 -7.03
N ASN A 12 -5.45 -2.23 -6.82
CA ASN A 12 -6.10 -1.57 -5.70
C ASN A 12 -5.87 -2.42 -4.44
N VAL A 13 -5.54 -1.75 -3.33
CA VAL A 13 -5.37 -2.36 -2.02
C VAL A 13 -6.39 -1.73 -1.09
N ASP A 14 -7.33 -2.53 -0.61
CA ASP A 14 -8.45 -2.08 0.22
C ASP A 14 -8.22 -2.38 1.71
N SER A 15 -8.82 -1.58 2.58
CA SER A 15 -8.80 -1.80 4.03
C SER A 15 -9.68 -2.99 4.45
N PRO A 16 -9.38 -3.70 5.54
CA PRO A 16 -8.25 -3.48 6.47
C PRO A 16 -6.91 -4.03 5.92
N LEU A 17 -5.82 -3.39 6.35
CA LEU A 17 -4.45 -3.86 6.06
C LEU A 17 -3.81 -4.38 7.35
N GLU A 18 -3.12 -5.50 7.26
CA GLU A 18 -2.15 -5.93 8.27
C GLU A 18 -0.74 -5.61 7.77
N VAL A 19 0.02 -4.87 8.58
CA VAL A 19 1.36 -4.39 8.21
C VAL A 19 2.36 -4.84 9.27
N PHE A 20 3.41 -5.55 8.87
CA PHE A 20 4.46 -6.00 9.78
C PHE A 20 5.83 -6.09 9.11
N LEU A 21 6.88 -6.00 9.90
CA LEU A 21 8.27 -6.15 9.45
C LEU A 21 8.76 -7.56 9.77
N ASN A 22 9.24 -8.30 8.77
CA ASN A 22 9.98 -9.53 9.00
C ASN A 22 11.37 -9.19 9.54
N GLN A 23 11.58 -9.35 10.83
CA GLN A 23 12.83 -8.99 11.50
C GLN A 23 14.05 -9.80 11.05
N ASN A 24 13.84 -10.99 10.48
CA ASN A 24 14.95 -11.83 10.01
C ASN A 24 15.49 -11.37 8.64
N THR A 25 14.63 -10.80 7.80
CA THR A 25 14.98 -10.41 6.41
C THR A 25 15.02 -8.90 6.20
N GLY A 26 14.38 -8.12 7.08
CA GLY A 26 14.19 -6.68 6.92
C GLY A 26 13.07 -6.32 5.92
N GLU A 27 12.27 -7.28 5.49
CA GLU A 27 11.18 -7.05 4.53
C GLU A 27 9.94 -6.49 5.22
N LEU A 28 9.32 -5.46 4.63
CA LEU A 28 7.99 -5.01 5.02
C LEU A 28 6.95 -5.87 4.30
N VAL A 29 6.00 -6.40 5.07
CA VAL A 29 4.89 -7.20 4.57
C VAL A 29 3.58 -6.45 4.80
N VAL A 30 2.76 -6.36 3.76
CA VAL A 30 1.40 -5.82 3.81
C VAL A 30 0.43 -6.88 3.32
N GLU A 31 -0.56 -7.21 4.13
CA GLU A 31 -1.62 -8.16 3.81
C GLU A 31 -2.97 -7.47 3.78
N CYS A 32 -3.80 -7.81 2.79
CA CYS A 32 -5.17 -7.31 2.69
C CYS A 32 -6.11 -8.41 2.17
N PRO A 33 -7.39 -8.42 2.60
CA PRO A 33 -8.36 -9.39 2.12
C PRO A 33 -8.67 -9.13 0.63
N HIS A 34 -8.62 -10.17 -0.19
CA HIS A 34 -8.97 -10.05 -1.60
C HIS A 34 -10.41 -10.48 -1.85
N LEU A 35 -11.30 -9.50 -2.07
CA LEU A 35 -12.76 -9.72 -2.22
C LEU A 35 -13.15 -10.71 -3.34
N GLY A 36 -12.31 -10.90 -4.36
CA GLY A 36 -12.57 -11.81 -5.48
C GLY A 36 -12.25 -13.29 -5.24
N PHE A 37 -11.72 -13.68 -4.08
CA PHE A 37 -11.09 -14.99 -3.89
C PHE A 37 -11.70 -15.83 -2.76
N GLY A 38 -12.99 -15.64 -2.43
CA GLY A 38 -13.65 -16.41 -1.37
C GLY A 38 -13.12 -16.08 0.03
N GLU A 39 -13.83 -16.54 1.06
CA GLU A 39 -13.46 -16.24 2.45
C GLU A 39 -12.06 -16.78 2.79
N GLY A 40 -11.25 -15.96 3.49
CA GLY A 40 -9.94 -16.35 4.01
C GLY A 40 -8.75 -16.24 3.04
N ARG A 41 -8.90 -15.64 1.86
CA ARG A 41 -7.78 -15.40 0.95
C ARG A 41 -7.28 -13.95 1.02
N PHE A 42 -5.99 -13.82 1.25
CA PHE A 42 -5.30 -12.54 1.41
C PHE A 42 -4.34 -12.30 0.24
N PHE A 43 -4.28 -11.06 -0.20
CA PHE A 43 -3.23 -10.57 -1.07
C PHE A 43 -2.06 -10.08 -0.19
N ARG A 44 -0.83 -10.53 -0.50
CA ARG A 44 0.38 -10.19 0.24
C ARG A 44 1.33 -9.42 -0.67
N LEU A 45 1.68 -8.21 -0.26
CA LEU A 45 2.76 -7.41 -0.82
C LEU A 45 4.00 -7.56 0.06
N ILE A 46 5.14 -7.87 -0.55
CA ILE A 46 6.43 -8.01 0.13
C ILE A 46 7.38 -6.97 -0.48
N PHE A 47 7.91 -6.10 0.36
CA PHE A 47 8.88 -5.09 0.00
C PHE A 47 10.24 -5.51 0.56
N GLU A 48 11.24 -5.62 -0.30
CA GLU A 48 12.62 -5.87 0.14
C GLU A 48 13.17 -4.67 0.94
N PRO A 49 14.27 -4.83 1.70
CA PRO A 49 14.76 -3.79 2.61
C PRO A 49 14.98 -2.40 2.00
N THR A 50 15.46 -2.30 0.77
CA THR A 50 15.70 -1.02 0.07
C THR A 50 14.38 -0.35 -0.28
N ALA A 51 13.44 -1.08 -0.88
CA ALA A 51 12.08 -0.63 -1.13
C ALA A 51 11.34 -0.25 0.16
N THR A 52 11.61 -0.96 1.26
CA THR A 52 11.08 -0.63 2.59
C THR A 52 11.59 0.73 3.06
N LEU A 53 12.90 1.01 2.93
CA LEU A 53 13.47 2.32 3.25
C LEU A 53 12.88 3.44 2.37
N GLU A 54 12.73 3.20 1.07
CA GLU A 54 12.12 4.15 0.14
C GLU A 54 10.66 4.46 0.52
N ILE A 55 9.88 3.43 0.83
CA ILE A 55 8.49 3.59 1.28
C ILE A 55 8.41 4.34 2.61
N MET A 56 9.23 3.97 3.61
CA MET A 56 9.21 4.63 4.91
C MET A 56 9.54 6.12 4.81
N SER A 57 10.56 6.47 4.02
CA SER A 57 10.93 7.88 3.80
C SER A 57 9.83 8.65 3.07
N SER A 58 9.17 8.02 2.09
CA SER A 58 8.08 8.63 1.32
C SER A 58 6.80 8.79 2.14
N ILE A 59 6.40 7.79 2.93
CA ILE A 59 5.18 7.83 3.75
C ILE A 59 5.27 8.98 4.75
N LEU A 60 6.41 9.19 5.40
CA LEU A 60 6.57 10.28 6.37
C LEU A 60 6.40 11.65 5.71
N ALA A 61 6.94 11.84 4.50
CA ALA A 61 6.75 13.07 3.75
C ALA A 61 5.28 13.26 3.33
N LEU A 62 4.65 12.20 2.81
CA LEU A 62 3.25 12.21 2.37
C LEU A 62 2.27 12.44 3.52
N GLU A 63 2.50 11.83 4.68
CA GLU A 63 1.66 12.03 5.87
C GLU A 63 1.73 13.49 6.33
N LYS A 64 2.94 14.07 6.38
CA LYS A 64 3.13 15.46 6.77
C LYS A 64 2.44 16.44 5.82
N GLU A 65 2.47 16.19 4.52
CA GLU A 65 1.94 17.11 3.52
C GLU A 65 0.43 16.89 3.25
N PHE A 66 -0.03 15.65 3.27
CA PHE A 66 -1.37 15.27 2.80
C PHE A 66 -2.20 14.46 3.81
N GLY A 67 -1.72 14.23 5.03
CA GLY A 67 -2.39 13.40 6.03
C GLY A 67 -3.83 13.84 6.32
N GLU A 68 -4.06 15.15 6.49
CA GLU A 68 -5.41 15.70 6.73
C GLU A 68 -6.35 15.45 5.56
N LEU A 69 -5.88 15.64 4.32
CA LEU A 69 -6.65 15.40 3.10
C LEU A 69 -7.03 13.92 2.99
N ILE A 70 -6.08 13.01 3.23
CA ILE A 70 -6.32 11.56 3.19
C ILE A 70 -7.37 11.17 4.23
N GLN A 71 -7.29 11.70 5.45
CA GLN A 71 -8.28 11.45 6.51
C GLN A 71 -9.68 11.96 6.13
N GLU A 72 -9.78 13.14 5.54
CA GLU A 72 -11.06 13.68 5.05
C GLU A 72 -11.70 12.74 4.01
N LYS A 73 -10.91 12.28 3.02
CA LYS A 73 -11.41 11.39 1.97
C LYS A 73 -11.74 9.99 2.48
N ALA A 74 -10.99 9.48 3.45
CA ALA A 74 -11.30 8.20 4.10
C ALA A 74 -12.67 8.25 4.80
N LYS A 75 -13.01 9.35 5.48
CA LYS A 75 -14.34 9.52 6.11
C LYS A 75 -15.48 9.56 5.09
N GLN A 76 -15.27 10.21 3.94
CA GLN A 76 -16.28 10.30 2.88
C GLN A 76 -16.61 8.94 2.26
N ARG A 77 -15.61 8.04 2.14
CA ARG A 77 -15.80 6.68 1.62
C ARG A 77 -16.60 5.75 2.54
N VAL A 78 -16.62 6.00 3.85
CA VAL A 78 -17.36 5.15 4.82
C VAL A 78 -18.87 5.48 4.85
N VAL A 79 -19.28 6.62 4.29
CA VAL A 79 -20.67 7.11 4.30
C VAL A 79 -21.43 6.76 3.00
N GLN A 80 -20.79 6.05 2.05
CA GLN A 80 -21.41 5.51 0.84
C GLN A 80 -21.53 3.99 0.94
#